data_AF-F7JJ87-F1
#
_entry.id   AF-F7JJ87-F1
#
_cell.length_a   1.000
_cell.length_b   1.000
_cell.length_c   1.000
_cell.angle_alpha   90.00
_cell.angle_beta   90.00
_cell.angle_gamma   90.00
#
_symmetry.space_group_name_H-M   'P 1'
#
loop_
_entity.id
_entity.type
_entity.pdbx_description
1 polymer ?
#
loop_
_entity_poly.entity_id
_entity_poly.type
_entity_poly.pdbx_seq_one_letter_code
_entity_poly.pdbx_strand_id
1 'polypeptide(L)'
;MRKWQKEQLILMRDAVTDLMVFIGDQKIGRMPRAYFLLDNMRNNIEIFIITSGEQEQDFIQLMNVLFRDWWAANDEWDDVTEAGSMESIRLRNFLELLRRVEAYFP
;
A
#
# COMPACT_ATOMS: atom_id res chain seq x y z
N MET A 1 8.79 -20.52 -0.92
CA MET A 1 8.87 -19.23 -0.19
C MET A 1 9.36 -19.44 1.24
N ARG A 2 10.29 -18.61 1.74
CA ARG A 2 10.73 -18.69 3.15
C ARG A 2 9.61 -18.20 4.08
N LYS A 3 9.43 -18.84 5.24
CA LYS A 3 8.38 -18.49 6.23
C LYS A 3 8.36 -17.00 6.57
N TRP A 4 9.53 -16.40 6.80
CA TRP A 4 9.65 -14.98 7.13
C TRP A 4 9.14 -14.06 5.99
N GLN A 5 9.38 -14.40 4.72
CA GLN A 5 8.90 -13.60 3.58
C GLN A 5 7.37 -13.61 3.50
N LYS A 6 6.76 -14.77 3.76
CA LYS A 6 5.29 -14.89 3.83
C LYS A 6 4.71 -14.02 4.94
N GLU A 7 5.33 -14.04 6.11
CA GLU A 7 4.92 -13.21 7.25
C GLU A 7 5.04 -11.71 6.93
N GLN A 8 6.14 -11.27 6.30
CA GLN A 8 6.28 -9.89 5.84
C GLN A 8 5.21 -9.49 4.84
N LEU A 9 4.90 -10.34 3.86
CA LEU A 9 3.85 -10.08 2.88
C LEU A 9 2.46 -9.96 3.54
N ILE A 10 2.15 -10.81 4.52
CA ILE A 10 0.89 -10.71 5.27
C ILE A 10 0.81 -9.35 6.00
N LEU A 11 1.87 -8.96 6.70
CA LEU A 11 1.91 -7.70 7.43
C LEU A 11 1.83 -6.47 6.50
N MET A 12 2.48 -6.54 5.33
CA MET A 12 2.41 -5.50 4.30
C MET A 12 0.99 -5.37 3.73
N ARG A 13 0.33 -6.49 3.41
CA ARG A 13 -1.07 -6.50 2.95
C ARG A 13 -1.99 -5.85 3.97
N ASP A 14 -1.81 -6.17 5.25
CA ASP A 14 -2.63 -5.61 6.33
C ASP A 14 -2.39 -4.10 6.47
N ALA A 15 -1.14 -3.64 6.38
CA ALA A 15 -0.82 -2.21 6.38
C ALA A 15 -1.43 -1.46 5.18
N VAL A 16 -1.37 -2.02 3.98
CA VAL A 16 -2.02 -1.46 2.78
C VAL A 16 -3.54 -1.41 2.98
N THR A 17 -4.12 -2.43 3.59
CA THR A 17 -5.56 -2.49 3.86
C THR A 17 -5.99 -1.41 4.85
N ASP A 18 -5.24 -1.21 5.94
CA ASP A 18 -5.50 -0.14 6.92
C ASP A 18 -5.50 1.25 6.25
N LEU A 19 -4.51 1.49 5.37
CA LEU A 19 -4.42 2.73 4.59
C LEU A 19 -5.62 2.91 3.65
N MET A 20 -6.03 1.85 2.95
CA MET A 20 -7.20 1.88 2.08
C MET A 20 -8.49 2.18 2.84
N VAL A 21 -8.69 1.56 4.01
CA VAL A 21 -9.85 1.82 4.88
C VAL A 21 -9.88 3.28 5.27
N PHE A 22 -8.75 3.83 5.74
CA PHE A 22 -8.66 5.24 6.08
C PHE A 22 -9.06 6.15 4.90
N ILE A 23 -8.51 5.90 3.70
CA ILE A 23 -8.83 6.66 2.48
C ILE A 23 -10.33 6.55 2.14
N GLY A 24 -10.89 5.34 2.25
CA GLY A 24 -12.30 5.07 2.02
C GLY A 24 -13.22 5.81 2.99
N ASP A 25 -12.81 5.95 4.25
CA ASP A 25 -13.56 6.64 5.31
C ASP A 25 -13.53 8.16 5.16
N GLN A 26 -12.54 8.72 4.46
CA GLN A 26 -12.46 10.18 4.22
C GLN A 26 -13.44 10.68 3.15
N LYS A 27 -14.22 9.79 2.54
CA LYS A 27 -14.79 10.08 1.22
C LYS A 27 -16.07 10.92 1.27
N ILE A 28 -16.02 12.06 0.59
CA ILE A 28 -17.18 12.79 0.04
C ILE A 28 -16.95 12.91 -1.49
N GLY A 29 -17.37 11.92 -2.28
CA GLY A 29 -17.29 11.98 -3.75
C GLY A 29 -16.62 10.76 -4.44
N ARG A 30 -15.86 11.01 -5.52
CA ARG A 30 -15.19 9.97 -6.33
C ARG A 30 -13.96 9.40 -5.60
N MET A 31 -13.66 8.12 -5.81
CA MET A 31 -12.50 7.47 -5.20
C MET A 31 -11.23 7.92 -5.93
N PRO A 32 -10.16 8.31 -5.21
CA PRO A 32 -8.89 8.70 -5.82
C PRO A 32 -8.24 7.52 -6.54
N ARG A 33 -7.39 7.81 -7.53
CA ARG A 33 -6.71 6.77 -8.32
C ARG A 33 -5.75 5.98 -7.43
N ALA A 34 -5.12 6.63 -6.46
CA ALA A 34 -4.26 6.01 -5.46
C ALA A 34 -4.94 4.86 -4.71
N TYR A 35 -6.25 4.95 -4.41
CA TYR A 35 -6.98 3.84 -3.78
C TYR A 35 -6.95 2.56 -4.65
N PHE A 36 -7.09 2.69 -5.97
CA PHE A 36 -7.08 1.54 -6.87
C PHE A 36 -5.67 0.95 -7.04
N LEU A 37 -4.63 1.79 -6.94
CA LEU A 37 -3.24 1.32 -6.92
C LEU A 37 -2.96 0.51 -5.65
N LEU A 38 -3.44 0.98 -4.49
CA LEU A 38 -3.36 0.24 -3.23
C LEU A 38 -4.17 -1.06 -3.27
N ASP A 39 -5.36 -1.07 -3.89
CA ASP A 39 -6.17 -2.28 -4.09
C ASP A 39 -5.42 -3.31 -4.94
N ASN A 40 -4.77 -2.87 -6.02
CA ASN A 40 -3.92 -3.74 -6.84
C ASN A 40 -2.75 -4.32 -6.04
N MET A 41 -2.08 -3.51 -5.21
CA MET A 41 -1.01 -3.99 -4.33
C MET A 41 -1.51 -5.07 -3.38
N ARG A 42 -2.62 -4.81 -2.67
CA ARG A 42 -3.24 -5.78 -1.76
C ARG A 42 -3.54 -7.10 -2.48
N ASN A 43 -4.16 -7.01 -3.66
CA ASN A 43 -4.53 -8.18 -4.47
C ASN A 43 -3.30 -8.97 -4.95
N ASN A 44 -2.27 -8.29 -5.42
CA ASN A 44 -1.03 -8.94 -5.88
C ASN A 44 -0.34 -9.70 -4.73
N ILE A 45 -0.31 -9.11 -3.54
CA ILE A 45 0.23 -9.78 -2.34
C ILE A 45 -0.61 -11.02 -2.00
N GLU A 46 -1.93 -10.89 -1.95
CA GLU A 46 -2.84 -12.00 -1.60
C GLU A 46 -2.71 -13.16 -2.60
N ILE A 47 -2.68 -12.85 -3.90
CA ILE A 47 -2.47 -13.83 -4.97
C ILE A 47 -1.15 -14.56 -4.74
N PHE A 48 -0.06 -13.84 -4.50
CA PHE A 48 1.26 -14.44 -4.29
C PHE A 48 1.32 -15.34 -3.05
N ILE A 49 0.66 -14.95 -1.96
CA ILE A 49 0.55 -15.74 -0.73
C ILE A 49 -0.19 -17.06 -0.98
N ILE A 50 -1.26 -17.03 -1.77
CA ILE A 50 -2.11 -18.20 -2.08
C ILE A 50 -1.41 -19.12 -3.09
N THR A 51 -0.88 -18.57 -4.18
CA THR A 51 -0.25 -19.35 -5.26
C THR A 51 1.13 -19.88 -4.89
N SER A 52 1.67 -19.45 -3.75
CA SER A 52 2.97 -19.88 -3.23
C SER A 52 4.07 -19.68 -4.27
N GLY A 53 4.37 -18.43 -4.64
CA GLY A 53 5.56 -18.12 -5.45
C GLY A 53 6.81 -18.74 -4.80
N GLU A 54 7.21 -19.91 -5.29
CA GLU A 54 8.23 -20.72 -4.61
C GLU A 54 9.63 -20.19 -4.92
N GLN A 55 9.75 -19.54 -6.08
CA GLN A 55 11.00 -19.06 -6.64
C GLN A 55 11.29 -17.63 -6.20
N GLU A 56 12.58 -17.36 -6.00
CA GLU A 56 13.08 -16.02 -5.66
C GLU A 56 12.76 -14.98 -6.76
N GLN A 57 12.76 -15.42 -8.03
CA GLN A 57 12.44 -14.54 -9.16
C GLN A 57 11.00 -14.01 -9.09
N ASP A 58 10.03 -14.86 -8.71
CA ASP A 58 8.64 -14.45 -8.60
C ASP A 58 8.47 -13.41 -7.48
N PHE A 59 9.19 -13.60 -6.37
CA PHE A 59 9.21 -12.64 -5.26
C PHE A 59 9.80 -11.29 -5.69
N ILE A 60 10.91 -11.29 -6.43
CA ILE A 60 11.51 -10.05 -6.97
C ILE A 60 10.53 -9.35 -7.92
N GLN A 61 9.85 -10.10 -8.79
CA GLN A 61 8.85 -9.53 -9.69
C GLN A 61 7.67 -8.92 -8.92
N LEU A 62 7.17 -9.59 -7.89
CA LEU A 62 6.16 -9.04 -7.00
C LEU A 62 6.63 -7.73 -6.39
N MET A 63 7.82 -7.72 -5.76
CA MET A 63 8.34 -6.52 -5.09
C MET A 63 8.50 -5.34 -6.06
N ASN A 64 8.92 -5.59 -7.31
CA ASN A 64 9.00 -4.55 -8.33
C ASN A 64 7.62 -3.94 -8.68
N VAL A 65 6.59 -4.78 -8.78
CA VAL A 65 5.22 -4.32 -9.03
C VAL A 65 4.70 -3.51 -7.84
N LEU A 66 4.92 -4.00 -6.62
CA LEU A 66 4.50 -3.30 -5.40
C LEU A 66 5.19 -1.95 -5.23
N PHE A 67 6.50 -1.87 -5.53
CA PHE A 67 7.24 -0.62 -5.47
C PHE A 67 6.73 0.41 -6.49
N ARG A 68 6.48 -0.02 -7.73
CA ARG A 68 5.93 0.85 -8.78
C ARG A 68 4.56 1.40 -8.38
N ASP A 69 3.67 0.54 -7.91
CA ASP A 69 2.30 0.92 -7.57
C ASP A 69 2.27 1.79 -6.31
N TRP A 70 3.15 1.52 -5.34
CA TRP A 70 3.35 2.36 -4.16
C TRP A 70 3.80 3.77 -4.53
N TRP A 71 4.85 3.90 -5.34
CA TRP A 71 5.37 5.20 -5.76
C TRP A 71 4.31 6.02 -6.50
N ALA A 72 3.58 5.38 -7.42
CA ALA A 72 2.51 6.04 -8.17
C ALA A 72 1.31 6.43 -7.30
N ALA A 73 1.06 5.72 -6.19
CA ALA A 73 0.03 6.09 -5.22
C ALA A 73 0.49 7.25 -4.34
N ASN A 74 1.75 7.25 -3.90
CA ASN A 74 2.31 8.27 -3.01
C ASN A 74 2.43 9.64 -3.71
N ASP A 75 2.85 9.67 -4.97
CA ASP A 75 2.93 10.87 -5.82
C ASP A 75 1.58 11.62 -5.89
N GLU A 76 0.46 10.89 -5.99
CA GLU A 76 -0.88 11.48 -6.01
C GLU A 76 -1.29 12.06 -4.63
N TRP A 77 -0.70 11.58 -3.53
CA TRP A 77 -0.99 12.06 -2.18
C TRP A 77 -0.13 13.25 -1.75
N ASP A 78 1.11 13.33 -2.22
CA ASP A 78 1.96 14.49 -2.00
C ASP A 78 1.24 15.76 -2.47
N ASP A 79 0.64 15.73 -3.67
CA ASP A 79 -0.19 16.81 -4.20
C ASP A 79 -1.38 17.20 -3.28
N VAL A 80 -2.04 16.22 -2.66
CA VAL A 80 -3.23 16.42 -1.81
C VAL A 80 -2.85 17.02 -0.45
N THR A 81 -1.72 16.58 0.12
CA THR A 81 -1.20 17.06 1.40
C THR A 81 -0.60 18.46 1.29
N GLU A 82 0.13 18.76 0.20
CA GLU A 82 0.65 20.09 -0.11
C GLU A 82 -0.45 21.13 -0.32
N ALA A 83 -1.59 20.73 -0.89
CA ALA A 83 -2.76 21.60 -1.06
C ALA A 83 -3.49 21.96 0.25
N GLY A 84 -3.06 21.44 1.41
CA GLY A 84 -3.64 21.77 2.73
C GLY A 84 -5.07 21.26 2.93
N SER A 85 -5.48 20.24 2.17
CA SER A 85 -6.88 19.77 2.08
C SER A 85 -7.32 18.84 3.24
N MET A 86 -6.41 18.46 4.14
CA MET A 86 -6.65 17.49 5.21
C MET A 86 -6.46 18.12 6.60
N GLU A 87 -7.40 17.92 7.53
CA GLU A 87 -7.29 18.39 8.92
C GLU A 87 -6.07 17.78 9.64
N SER A 88 -5.42 18.54 10.52
CA SER A 88 -4.13 18.18 11.14
C SER A 88 -4.09 16.81 11.84
N ILE A 89 -5.17 16.40 12.53
CA ILE A 89 -5.25 15.07 13.17
C ILE A 89 -5.37 13.96 12.12
N ARG A 90 -6.17 14.21 11.07
CA ARG A 90 -6.34 13.27 9.94
C ARG A 90 -5.04 13.12 9.16
N LEU A 91 -4.33 14.22 8.94
CA LEU A 91 -3.00 14.22 8.31
C LEU A 91 -2.00 13.40 9.11
N ARG A 92 -1.97 13.52 10.45
CA ARG A 92 -1.07 12.70 11.28
C ARG A 92 -1.37 11.21 11.13
N ASN A 93 -2.63 10.81 11.27
CA ASN A 93 -3.02 9.40 11.13
C ASN A 93 -2.69 8.86 9.73
N PHE A 94 -2.91 9.68 8.70
CA PHE A 94 -2.57 9.34 7.33
C PHE A 94 -1.06 9.11 7.14
N LEU A 95 -0.22 10.04 7.62
CA LEU A 95 1.24 9.92 7.56
C LEU A 95 1.77 8.70 8.34
N GLU A 96 1.15 8.33 9.45
CA GLU A 96 1.49 7.12 10.19
C GLU A 96 1.16 5.85 9.39
N LEU A 97 0.02 5.83 8.70
CA LEU A 97 -0.36 4.72 7.82
C LEU A 97 0.57 4.61 6.60
N LEU A 98 0.95 5.75 6.00
CA LEU A 98 1.94 5.77 4.92
C LEU A 98 3.27 5.15 5.36
N ARG A 99 3.82 5.60 6.50
CA ARG A 99 5.09 5.07 7.04
C ARG A 99 5.05 3.56 7.32
N ARG A 100 3.90 3.03 7.73
CA ARG A 100 3.73 1.58 7.96
C ARG A 100 3.88 0.78 6.67
N VAL A 101 3.44 1.33 5.54
CA VAL A 101 3.60 0.69 4.23
C VAL A 101 5.02 0.91 3.69
N GLU A 102 5.59 2.11 3.85
CA GLU A 102 6.97 2.43 3.44
C GLU A 102 8.02 1.55 4.10
N ALA A 103 7.78 1.10 5.33
CA ALA A 103 8.71 0.24 6.07
C ALA A 103 9.04 -1.10 5.36
N TYR A 104 8.28 -1.49 4.34
CA TYR A 104 8.52 -2.70 3.54
C TYR A 104 9.31 -2.45 2.25
N PHE A 105 9.65 -1.19 1.94
CA PHE A 105 10.43 -0.81 0.78
C PHE A 105 11.82 -0.28 1.20
N PRO A 106 12.89 -0.66 0.48
CA PRO A 106 14.25 -0.17 0.74
C PRO A 106 14.49 1.26 0.28
#